data_AF-A0A7W7W9I6-F1
#
_entry.id   AF-A0A7W7W9I6-F1
#
_cell.length_a   1.000
_cell.length_b   1.000
_cell.length_c   1.000
_cell.angle_alpha   90.00
_cell.angle_beta   90.00
_cell.angle_gamma   90.00
#
_symmetry.space_group_name_H-M   'P 1'
#
loop_
_entity.id
_entity.type
_entity.pdbx_description
1 polymer ?
#
loop_
_entity_poly.entity_id
_entity_poly.type
_entity_poly.pdbx_seq_one_letter_code
_entity_poly.pdbx_strand_id
1 'polypeptide(L)'
;MMGKLTREAVVEQALEIGSAEGLQAVTIRRLAQELGVTPMALYWHFKNKEQLLIGMADHLIEGFVIAEDHARPWQEQLRELVTGLVRVLRHYPCAAAVLEEVDHMTVPNFLRVWDTALGLAKQAGFSYEENCLISKYLLQGAIALAAGPMSRRPSASSEERAECLRVKRATLQSLPPDVYPHIVEMAGPLIDGGTTELYDTFGVDILMTGIETMAARLRTG
;
A
#
# COMPACT_ATOMS: atom_id res chain seq x y z
N MET A 1 21.94 24.98 8.52
CA MET A 1 20.81 25.92 8.42
C MET A 1 19.62 25.21 9.01
N MET A 2 19.10 25.65 10.16
CA MET A 2 17.93 25.02 10.80
C MET A 2 16.71 25.36 9.94
N GLY A 3 16.28 24.43 9.08
CA GLY A 3 15.03 24.59 8.33
C GLY A 3 13.88 24.83 9.30
N LYS A 4 12.93 25.69 8.93
CA LYS A 4 11.73 25.92 9.74
C LYS A 4 11.02 24.59 9.96
N LEU A 5 10.76 24.22 11.21
CA LEU A 5 9.97 23.03 11.54
C LEU A 5 8.56 23.21 10.98
N THR A 6 8.16 22.37 10.03
CA THR A 6 6.82 22.36 9.43
C THR A 6 6.07 21.09 9.84
N ARG A 7 4.73 21.09 9.71
CA ARG A 7 3.93 19.90 10.01
C ARG A 7 4.31 18.74 9.08
N GLU A 8 4.55 19.07 7.81
CA GLU A 8 4.88 18.15 6.74
C GLU A 8 6.22 17.46 7.02
N ALA A 9 7.27 18.23 7.36
CA ALA A 9 8.58 17.67 7.69
C ALA A 9 8.54 16.76 8.93
N VAL A 10 7.71 17.11 9.92
CA VAL A 10 7.51 16.28 11.13
C VAL A 10 6.83 14.95 10.77
N VAL A 11 5.84 14.98 9.88
CA VAL A 11 5.12 13.78 9.43
C VAL A 11 6.00 12.88 8.56
N GLU A 12 6.72 13.46 7.60
CA GLU A 12 7.66 12.74 6.74
C GLU A 12 8.71 12.00 7.59
N GLN A 13 9.33 12.69 8.54
CA GLN A 13 10.29 12.06 9.45
C GLN A 13 9.66 10.97 10.33
N ALA A 14 8.41 11.15 10.76
CA ALA A 14 7.69 10.13 11.52
C ALA A 14 7.41 8.87 10.69
N LEU A 15 7.08 9.04 9.40
CA LEU A 15 6.88 7.93 8.47
C LEU A 15 8.20 7.21 8.15
N GLU A 16 9.31 7.93 8.04
CA GLU A 16 10.64 7.33 7.89
C GLU A 16 11.03 6.48 9.11
N ILE A 17 10.87 7.02 10.32
CA ILE A 17 11.12 6.29 11.57
C ILE A 17 10.23 5.05 11.65
N GLY A 18 8.93 5.21 11.38
CA GLY A 18 7.97 4.11 11.40
C GLY A 18 8.33 3.02 10.39
N SER A 19 8.81 3.41 9.21
CA SER A 19 9.19 2.49 8.14
C SER A 19 10.49 1.73 8.43
N ALA A 20 11.44 2.36 9.12
CA ALA A 20 12.73 1.76 9.45
C ALA A 20 12.69 0.92 10.75
N GLU A 21 11.99 1.41 11.78
CA GLU A 21 12.05 0.87 13.14
C GLU A 21 10.71 0.28 13.61
N GLY A 22 9.66 0.38 12.79
CA GLY A 22 8.29 0.00 13.12
C GLY A 22 7.49 1.13 13.77
N LEU A 23 6.16 1.09 13.64
CA LEU A 23 5.27 2.17 14.08
C LEU A 23 5.37 2.49 15.59
N GLN A 24 5.72 1.49 16.41
CA GLN A 24 5.88 1.70 17.86
C GLN A 24 7.05 2.60 18.23
N ALA A 25 8.07 2.71 17.36
CA ALA A 25 9.19 3.63 17.54
C ALA A 25 8.78 5.10 17.35
N VAL A 26 7.66 5.36 16.66
CA VAL A 26 7.15 6.71 16.41
C VAL A 26 6.58 7.30 17.70
N THR A 27 7.43 8.03 18.41
CA THR A 27 7.10 8.75 19.65
C THR A 27 7.55 10.20 19.54
N ILE A 28 6.87 11.12 20.24
CA ILE A 28 7.25 12.55 20.28
C ILE A 28 8.71 12.73 20.68
N ARG A 29 9.21 11.91 21.63
CA ARG A 29 10.60 11.99 22.08
C ARG A 29 11.59 11.50 21.02
N ARG A 30 11.34 10.34 20.39
CA ARG A 30 12.18 9.80 19.30
C ARG A 30 12.25 10.77 18.13
N LEU A 31 11.10 11.37 17.78
CA LEU A 31 10.97 12.34 16.69
C LEU A 31 11.69 13.66 17.02
N ALA A 32 11.58 14.15 18.25
CA ALA A 32 12.28 15.35 18.70
C ALA A 32 13.81 15.16 18.64
N GLN A 33 14.28 13.98 19.04
CA GLN A 33 15.68 13.60 18.95
C GLN A 33 16.16 13.54 17.50
N GLU A 34 15.41 12.91 16.60
CA GLU A 34 15.76 12.80 15.18
C GLU A 34 15.84 14.19 14.52
N LEU A 35 14.85 15.04 14.79
CA LEU A 35 14.77 16.38 14.21
C LEU A 35 15.67 17.42 14.91
N GLY A 36 16.35 17.05 16.00
CA GLY A 36 17.20 17.96 16.76
C GLY A 36 16.45 19.11 17.43
N VAL A 37 15.18 18.91 17.80
CA VAL A 37 14.31 19.92 18.44
C VAL A 37 13.84 19.48 19.82
N THR A 38 13.22 20.38 20.57
CA THR A 38 12.60 20.01 21.86
C THR A 38 11.25 19.33 21.64
N PRO A 39 10.81 18.41 22.52
CA PRO A 39 9.45 17.85 22.46
C PRO A 39 8.35 18.94 22.45
N MET A 40 8.58 20.04 23.17
CA MET A 40 7.65 21.18 23.19
C MET A 40 7.46 21.79 21.79
N ALA A 41 8.52 21.87 20.97
CA ALA A 41 8.41 22.35 19.59
C ALA A 41 7.45 21.47 18.76
N LEU A 42 7.48 20.15 18.95
CA LEU A 42 6.58 19.23 18.25
C LEU A 42 5.13 19.36 18.72
N TYR A 43 4.89 19.65 20.00
CA TYR A 43 3.53 19.83 20.54
C TYR A 43 2.79 21.03 19.94
N TRP A 44 3.50 22.03 19.39
CA TRP A 44 2.88 23.11 18.62
C TRP A 44 2.27 22.63 17.29
N HIS A 45 2.82 21.55 16.73
CA HIS A 45 2.29 20.92 15.52
C HIS A 45 1.28 19.83 15.88
N PHE A 46 1.61 18.92 16.80
CA PHE A 46 0.78 17.77 17.13
C PHE A 46 0.59 17.66 18.65
N LYS A 47 -0.64 17.87 19.11
CA LYS A 47 -0.94 17.92 20.55
C LYS A 47 -0.68 16.60 21.28
N ASN A 48 -0.73 15.46 20.58
CA ASN A 48 -0.52 14.13 21.11
C ASN A 48 -0.12 13.14 19.99
N LYS A 49 0.15 11.88 20.35
CA LYS A 49 0.50 10.81 19.39
C LYS A 49 -0.61 10.53 18.38
N GLU A 50 -1.87 10.55 18.82
CA GLU A 50 -3.04 10.33 17.97
C GLU A 50 -3.14 11.37 16.84
N GLN A 51 -2.99 12.66 17.16
CA GLN A 51 -2.96 13.74 16.15
C GLN A 51 -1.79 13.61 15.18
N LEU A 52 -0.64 13.10 15.64
CA LEU A 52 0.48 12.78 14.76
C LEU A 52 0.12 11.64 13.81
N LEU A 53 -0.49 10.55 14.30
CA LEU A 53 -0.93 9.43 13.45
C LEU A 53 -1.98 9.87 12.43
N ILE A 54 -2.94 10.71 12.81
CA ILE A 54 -3.91 11.31 11.88
C ILE A 54 -3.19 12.13 10.81
N GLY A 55 -2.20 12.94 11.18
CA GLY A 55 -1.39 13.70 10.23
C GLY A 55 -0.57 12.81 9.29
N MET A 56 -0.02 11.71 9.80
CA MET A 56 0.67 10.70 9.00
C MET A 56 -0.27 10.04 8.01
N ALA A 57 -1.46 9.63 8.45
CA ALA A 57 -2.48 9.06 7.58
C ALA A 57 -2.90 10.06 6.49
N ASP A 58 -3.22 11.31 6.87
CA ASP A 58 -3.65 12.33 5.91
C ASP A 58 -2.62 12.62 4.82
N HIS A 59 -1.33 12.64 5.19
CA HIS A 59 -0.20 12.79 4.26
C HIS A 59 -0.02 11.58 3.33
N LEU A 60 -0.17 10.35 3.86
CA LEU A 60 -0.14 9.14 3.05
C LEU A 60 -1.23 9.18 1.98
N ILE A 61 -2.45 9.58 2.35
CA ILE A 61 -3.58 9.66 1.41
C ILE A 61 -3.36 10.78 0.38
N GLU A 62 -2.83 11.93 0.80
CA GLU A 62 -2.49 13.04 -0.10
C GLU A 62 -1.61 12.59 -1.27
N GLY A 63 -0.66 11.67 -1.02
CA GLY A 63 0.27 11.14 -2.03
C GLY A 63 -0.36 10.35 -3.19
N PHE A 64 -1.66 10.05 -3.13
CA PHE A 64 -2.38 9.37 -4.21
C PHE A 64 -3.80 9.88 -4.46
N VAL A 65 -4.20 11.02 -3.87
CA VAL A 65 -5.49 11.61 -4.25
C VAL A 65 -5.44 12.07 -5.69
N ILE A 66 -6.47 11.69 -6.46
CA ILE A 66 -6.69 12.20 -7.81
C ILE A 66 -7.77 13.27 -7.80
N ALA A 67 -7.67 14.21 -8.75
CA ALA A 67 -8.81 15.08 -9.06
C ALA A 67 -9.81 14.28 -9.87
N GLU A 68 -11.10 14.36 -9.52
CA GLU A 68 -12.15 13.71 -10.30
C GLU A 68 -12.22 14.35 -11.69
N ASP A 69 -12.19 13.51 -12.73
CA ASP A 69 -12.32 13.93 -14.11
C ASP A 69 -13.44 13.13 -14.77
N HIS A 70 -14.63 13.73 -14.83
CA HIS A 70 -15.81 13.06 -15.40
C HIS A 70 -15.66 12.75 -16.91
N ALA A 71 -14.67 13.32 -17.61
CA ALA A 71 -14.41 12.96 -19.01
C ALA A 71 -13.63 11.65 -19.13
N ARG A 72 -12.92 11.21 -18.08
CA ARG A 72 -12.14 9.97 -18.07
C ARG A 72 -13.01 8.77 -17.68
N PRO A 73 -12.83 7.60 -18.32
CA PRO A 73 -13.49 6.38 -17.89
C PRO A 73 -13.21 6.06 -16.42
N TRP A 74 -14.22 5.57 -15.70
CA TRP A 74 -14.09 5.25 -14.28
C TRP A 74 -12.98 4.21 -14.02
N GLN A 75 -12.73 3.31 -14.98
CA GLN A 75 -11.69 2.28 -14.91
C GLN A 75 -10.30 2.89 -14.78
N GLU A 76 -10.00 3.91 -15.56
CA GLU A 76 -8.69 4.57 -15.56
C GLU A 76 -8.46 5.31 -14.25
N GLN A 77 -9.48 6.01 -13.76
CA GLN A 77 -9.41 6.76 -12.51
C GLN A 77 -9.28 5.83 -11.29
N LEU A 78 -10.05 4.73 -11.26
CA LEU A 78 -9.97 3.76 -10.18
C LEU A 78 -8.61 3.03 -10.18
N ARG A 79 -8.10 2.69 -11.36
CA ARG A 79 -6.75 2.13 -11.52
C ARG A 79 -5.67 3.07 -11.02
N GLU A 80 -5.78 4.37 -11.31
CA GLU A 80 -4.85 5.38 -10.82
C GLU A 80 -4.85 5.46 -9.29
N LEU A 81 -6.04 5.46 -8.67
CA LEU A 81 -6.18 5.42 -7.21
C LEU A 81 -5.50 4.19 -6.60
N VAL A 82 -5.79 2.99 -7.11
CA VAL A 82 -5.23 1.74 -6.57
C VAL A 82 -3.71 1.68 -6.77
N THR A 83 -3.22 2.09 -7.95
CA THR A 83 -1.78 2.10 -8.24
C THR A 83 -1.04 3.11 -7.36
N GLY A 84 -1.63 4.30 -7.15
CA GLY A 84 -1.08 5.32 -6.26
C GLY A 84 -1.05 4.85 -4.80
N LEU A 85 -2.11 4.18 -4.33
CA LEU A 85 -2.15 3.58 -3.00
C LEU A 85 -1.06 2.52 -2.81
N VAL A 86 -0.89 1.60 -3.77
CA VAL A 86 0.18 0.58 -3.74
C VAL A 86 1.56 1.25 -3.68
N ARG A 87 1.79 2.30 -4.47
CA ARG A 87 3.05 3.07 -4.45
C ARG A 87 3.33 3.67 -3.07
N VAL A 88 2.34 4.31 -2.44
CA VAL A 88 2.49 4.92 -1.11
C VAL A 88 2.77 3.86 -0.04
N LEU A 89 1.99 2.78 -0.02
CA LEU A 89 2.16 1.68 0.94
C LEU A 89 3.54 1.02 0.80
N ARG A 90 4.07 0.93 -0.43
CA ARG A 90 5.41 0.39 -0.70
C ARG A 90 6.52 1.34 -0.28
N HIS A 91 6.33 2.65 -0.49
CA HIS A 91 7.30 3.67 -0.11
C HIS A 91 7.44 3.77 1.41
N TYR A 92 6.32 3.66 2.14
CA TYR A 92 6.28 3.66 3.59
C TYR A 92 5.79 2.32 4.15
N PRO A 93 6.67 1.35 4.41
CA PRO A 93 6.32 0.05 5.00
C PRO A 93 5.42 0.11 6.26
N CYS A 94 5.45 1.19 7.04
CA CYS A 94 4.57 1.37 8.19
C CYS A 94 3.15 1.86 7.85
N ALA A 95 2.88 2.25 6.60
CA ALA A 95 1.64 2.90 6.21
C ALA A 95 0.40 2.05 6.50
N ALA A 96 0.45 0.73 6.27
CA ALA A 96 -0.65 -0.15 6.61
C ALA A 96 -0.99 -0.09 8.12
N ALA A 97 0.04 -0.16 8.98
CA ALA A 97 -0.15 -0.06 10.43
C ALA A 97 -0.66 1.34 10.84
N VAL A 98 -0.20 2.41 10.19
CA VAL A 98 -0.72 3.77 10.43
C VAL A 98 -2.20 3.85 10.09
N LEU A 99 -2.60 3.33 8.93
CA LEU A 99 -3.99 3.32 8.48
C LEU A 99 -4.88 2.44 9.38
N GLU A 100 -4.35 1.39 10.00
CA GLU A 100 -5.09 0.55 10.95
C GLU A 100 -5.32 1.20 12.32
N GLU A 101 -4.40 2.07 12.77
CA GLU A 101 -4.43 2.70 14.09
C GLU A 101 -5.32 3.96 14.18
N VAL A 102 -5.72 4.53 13.04
CA VAL A 102 -6.50 5.78 12.99
C VAL A 102 -7.97 5.53 12.71
N ASP A 103 -8.84 6.33 13.33
CA ASP A 103 -10.22 6.45 12.88
C ASP A 103 -10.25 7.19 11.52
N HIS A 104 -10.55 6.45 10.46
CA HIS A 104 -10.62 6.96 9.09
C HIS A 104 -11.55 8.17 8.93
N MET A 105 -12.57 8.30 9.79
CA MET A 105 -13.52 9.41 9.74
C MET A 105 -12.92 10.74 10.21
N THR A 106 -11.75 10.68 10.86
CA THR A 106 -11.02 11.86 11.34
C THR A 106 -9.94 12.35 10.36
N VAL A 107 -9.76 11.65 9.23
CA VAL A 107 -8.73 11.93 8.23
C VAL A 107 -9.37 12.55 6.97
N PRO A 108 -9.23 13.87 6.74
CA PRO A 108 -9.92 14.56 5.63
C PRO A 108 -9.64 13.99 4.25
N ASN A 109 -8.36 13.69 3.92
CA ASN A 109 -8.02 13.12 2.62
C ASN A 109 -8.56 11.70 2.44
N PHE A 110 -8.70 10.93 3.53
CA PHE A 110 -9.30 9.61 3.48
C PHE A 110 -10.76 9.69 3.03
N LEU A 111 -11.54 10.59 3.64
CA LEU A 111 -12.93 10.82 3.26
C LEU A 111 -13.06 11.23 1.79
N ARG A 112 -12.17 12.11 1.31
CA ARG A 112 -12.15 12.57 -0.10
C ARG A 112 -11.88 11.43 -1.08
N VAL A 113 -10.88 10.59 -0.81
CA VAL A 113 -10.57 9.45 -1.67
C VAL A 113 -11.68 8.40 -1.61
N TRP A 114 -12.24 8.17 -0.43
CA TRP A 114 -13.32 7.21 -0.29
C TRP A 114 -14.56 7.66 -1.06
N ASP A 115 -14.97 8.92 -0.96
CA ASP A 115 -16.08 9.49 -1.71
C ASP A 115 -15.84 9.40 -3.23
N THR A 116 -14.63 9.73 -3.68
CA THR A 116 -14.23 9.59 -5.10
C THR A 116 -14.35 8.14 -5.57
N ALA A 117 -13.81 7.17 -4.81
CA ALA A 117 -13.87 5.75 -5.17
C ALA A 117 -15.32 5.23 -5.23
N LEU A 118 -16.17 5.65 -4.29
CA LEU A 118 -17.60 5.32 -4.29
C LEU A 118 -18.32 5.93 -5.50
N GLY A 119 -17.97 7.16 -5.90
CA GLY A 119 -18.46 7.83 -7.09
C GLY A 119 -18.11 7.08 -8.38
N LEU A 120 -16.86 6.65 -8.52
CA LEU A 120 -16.38 5.86 -9.66
C LEU A 120 -17.09 4.49 -9.74
N ALA A 121 -17.24 3.80 -8.61
CA ALA A 121 -17.94 2.52 -8.57
C ALA A 121 -19.45 2.68 -8.89
N LYS A 122 -20.06 3.79 -8.48
CA LYS A 122 -21.43 4.14 -8.90
C LYS A 122 -21.54 4.37 -10.41
N GLN A 123 -20.57 5.03 -11.04
CA GLN A 123 -20.53 5.18 -12.51
C GLN A 123 -20.43 3.81 -13.23
N ALA A 124 -19.84 2.81 -12.57
CA ALA A 124 -19.76 1.45 -13.06
C ALA A 124 -21.09 0.65 -12.91
N GLY A 125 -22.09 1.20 -12.22
CA GLY A 125 -23.42 0.60 -12.06
C GLY A 125 -23.65 -0.19 -10.77
N PHE A 126 -22.67 -0.21 -9.87
CA PHE A 126 -22.75 -0.94 -8.60
C PHE A 126 -23.67 -0.24 -7.57
N SER A 127 -24.27 -1.05 -6.70
CA SER A 127 -25.02 -0.58 -5.52
C SER A 127 -24.10 -0.02 -4.44
N TYR A 128 -24.65 0.70 -3.46
CA TYR A 128 -23.86 1.20 -2.32
C TYR A 128 -23.25 0.08 -1.48
N GLU A 129 -23.92 -1.07 -1.36
CA GLU A 129 -23.41 -2.23 -0.63
C GLU A 129 -22.20 -2.83 -1.34
N GLU A 130 -22.30 -3.03 -2.66
CA GLU A 130 -21.20 -3.50 -3.50
C GLU A 130 -20.03 -2.50 -3.49
N ASN A 131 -20.30 -1.19 -3.58
CA ASN A 131 -19.27 -0.16 -3.53
C ASN A 131 -18.48 -0.21 -2.22
N CYS A 132 -19.15 -0.39 -1.08
CA CYS A 132 -18.50 -0.55 0.21
C CYS A 132 -17.58 -1.78 0.25
N LEU A 133 -18.02 -2.89 -0.33
CA LEU A 133 -17.22 -4.12 -0.40
C LEU A 133 -16.02 -3.93 -1.33
N ILE A 134 -16.23 -3.39 -2.54
CA ILE A 134 -15.18 -3.13 -3.52
C ILE A 134 -14.08 -2.27 -2.92
N SER A 135 -14.42 -1.14 -2.29
CA SER A 135 -13.43 -0.25 -1.66
C SER A 135 -12.61 -0.96 -0.57
N LYS A 136 -13.23 -1.82 0.25
CA LYS A 136 -12.53 -2.61 1.28
C LYS A 136 -11.59 -3.64 0.65
N TYR A 137 -12.04 -4.37 -0.37
CA TYR A 137 -11.21 -5.35 -1.08
C TYR A 137 -10.07 -4.69 -1.85
N LEU A 138 -10.27 -3.50 -2.42
CA LEU A 138 -9.21 -2.72 -3.06
C LEU A 138 -8.14 -2.27 -2.06
N LEU A 139 -8.54 -1.76 -0.90
CA LEU A 139 -7.59 -1.37 0.16
C LEU A 139 -6.78 -2.59 0.65
N GLN A 140 -7.45 -3.70 0.96
CA GLN A 140 -6.80 -4.93 1.42
C GLN A 140 -5.90 -5.53 0.32
N GLY A 141 -6.37 -5.52 -0.93
CA GLY A 141 -5.59 -5.93 -2.09
C GLY A 141 -4.33 -5.08 -2.25
N ALA A 142 -4.44 -3.75 -2.14
CA ALA A 142 -3.30 -2.85 -2.22
C ALA A 142 -2.27 -3.07 -1.09
N ILE A 143 -2.73 -3.32 0.14
CA ILE A 143 -1.88 -3.70 1.28
C ILE A 143 -1.13 -5.01 0.98
N ALA A 144 -1.83 -6.03 0.48
CA ALA A 144 -1.22 -7.31 0.11
C ALA A 144 -0.19 -7.15 -1.01
N LEU A 145 -0.48 -6.34 -2.04
CA LEU A 145 0.46 -6.06 -3.13
C LEU A 145 1.70 -5.34 -2.63
N ALA A 146 1.53 -4.32 -1.79
CA ALA A 146 2.64 -3.57 -1.20
C ALA A 146 3.54 -4.43 -0.31
N ALA A 147 2.95 -5.32 0.50
CA ALA A 147 3.69 -6.32 1.28
C ALA A 147 4.54 -7.24 0.39
N GLY A 148 4.11 -7.44 -0.85
CA GLY A 148 4.81 -8.23 -1.86
C GLY A 148 4.60 -9.73 -1.68
N PRO A 149 5.24 -10.56 -2.51
CA PRO A 149 5.03 -12.00 -2.49
C PRO A 149 5.45 -12.61 -1.14
N MET A 150 4.61 -13.53 -0.66
CA MET A 150 4.65 -14.21 0.65
C MET A 150 5.99 -14.86 1.04
N SER A 151 6.91 -14.99 0.08
CA SER A 151 8.24 -15.61 0.27
C SER A 151 9.36 -14.63 0.64
N ARG A 152 9.08 -13.32 0.76
CA ARG A 152 10.11 -12.34 1.10
C ARG A 152 10.48 -12.45 2.58
N ARG A 153 11.66 -12.99 2.90
CA ARG A 153 12.23 -12.89 4.26
C ARG A 153 12.70 -11.45 4.50
N PRO A 154 12.06 -10.69 5.39
CA PRO A 154 12.35 -9.26 5.55
C PRO A 154 13.80 -8.99 5.97
N SER A 155 14.38 -9.87 6.80
CA SER A 155 15.70 -9.70 7.42
C SER A 155 16.89 -10.25 6.65
N ALA A 156 16.68 -10.96 5.52
CA ALA A 156 17.79 -11.57 4.79
C ALA A 156 18.53 -10.53 3.92
N SER A 157 19.86 -10.60 3.88
CA SER A 157 20.69 -9.78 2.97
C SER A 157 20.39 -10.11 1.50
N SER A 158 20.81 -9.26 0.56
CA SER A 158 20.62 -9.52 -0.87
C SER A 158 21.29 -10.83 -1.31
N GLU A 159 22.46 -11.14 -0.75
CA GLU A 159 23.22 -12.36 -1.05
C GLU A 159 22.54 -13.61 -0.45
N GLU A 160 22.07 -13.53 0.80
CA GLU A 160 21.33 -14.62 1.46
C GLU A 160 20.02 -14.94 0.73
N ARG A 161 19.35 -13.91 0.19
CA ARG A 161 18.15 -14.07 -0.64
C ARG A 161 18.47 -14.79 -1.94
N ALA A 162 19.52 -14.35 -2.64
CA ALA A 162 19.95 -14.98 -3.89
C ALA A 162 20.34 -16.45 -3.68
N GLU A 163 21.07 -16.76 -2.60
CA GLU A 163 21.44 -18.12 -2.24
C GLU A 163 20.22 -18.97 -1.86
N CYS A 164 19.29 -18.42 -1.07
CA CYS A 164 18.05 -19.12 -0.71
C CYS A 164 17.20 -19.47 -1.95
N LEU A 165 17.09 -18.53 -2.89
CA LEU A 165 16.41 -18.74 -4.18
C LEU A 165 17.13 -19.80 -5.03
N ARG A 166 18.47 -19.79 -5.06
CA ARG A 166 19.28 -20.80 -5.76
C ARG A 166 19.07 -22.19 -5.18
N VAL A 167 19.10 -22.34 -3.85
CA VAL A 167 18.86 -23.62 -3.17
C VAL A 167 17.44 -24.12 -3.44
N LYS A 168 16.43 -23.25 -3.31
CA LYS A 168 15.04 -23.61 -3.65
C LYS A 168 14.94 -24.10 -5.10
N ARG A 169 15.66 -23.48 -6.05
CA ARG A 169 15.68 -23.90 -7.46
C ARG A 169 16.18 -25.33 -7.63
N ALA A 170 17.36 -25.60 -7.08
CA ALA A 170 17.96 -26.92 -7.17
C ALA A 170 17.05 -27.99 -6.54
N THR A 171 16.44 -27.68 -5.39
CA THR A 171 15.49 -28.59 -4.74
C THR A 171 14.28 -28.88 -5.62
N LEU A 172 13.62 -27.86 -6.17
CA LEU A 172 12.42 -28.06 -7.00
C LEU A 172 12.74 -28.81 -8.31
N GLN A 173 13.88 -28.53 -8.92
CA GLN A 173 14.34 -29.22 -10.13
C GLN A 173 14.77 -30.67 -9.88
N SER A 174 15.12 -31.02 -8.65
CA SER A 174 15.48 -32.39 -8.27
C SER A 174 14.29 -33.30 -7.95
N LEU A 175 13.07 -32.75 -7.90
CA LEU A 175 11.86 -33.52 -7.65
C LEU A 175 11.57 -34.48 -8.81
N PRO A 176 11.04 -35.70 -8.54
CA PRO A 176 10.66 -36.64 -9.60
C PRO A 176 9.60 -36.02 -10.53
N PRO A 177 9.89 -35.79 -11.83
CA PRO A 177 8.98 -35.09 -12.74
C PRO A 177 7.76 -35.94 -13.12
N ASP A 178 7.83 -37.26 -12.96
CA ASP A 178 6.72 -38.20 -13.09
C ASP A 178 5.70 -38.07 -11.94
N VAL A 179 6.13 -37.56 -10.78
CA VAL A 179 5.26 -37.33 -9.61
C VAL A 179 4.85 -35.86 -9.49
N TYR A 180 5.76 -34.92 -9.81
CA TYR A 180 5.57 -33.48 -9.61
C TYR A 180 5.82 -32.65 -10.87
N PRO A 181 5.17 -32.95 -12.02
CA PRO A 181 5.48 -32.33 -13.31
C PRO A 181 5.36 -30.79 -13.26
N HIS A 182 4.28 -30.27 -12.68
CA HIS A 182 4.04 -28.82 -12.60
C HIS A 182 4.96 -28.09 -11.62
N ILE A 183 5.41 -28.75 -10.54
CA ILE A 183 6.30 -28.12 -9.57
C ILE A 183 7.70 -27.95 -10.16
N VAL A 184 8.17 -28.97 -10.88
CA VAL A 184 9.45 -28.94 -11.61
C VAL A 184 9.42 -27.84 -12.68
N GLU A 185 8.31 -27.73 -13.43
CA GLU A 185 8.12 -26.69 -14.46
C GLU A 185 8.01 -25.28 -13.84
N MET A 186 7.32 -25.14 -12.71
CA MET A 186 7.14 -23.88 -11.98
C MET A 186 8.45 -23.36 -11.35
N ALA A 187 9.50 -24.17 -11.24
CA ALA A 187 10.78 -23.79 -10.62
C ALA A 187 11.45 -22.56 -11.29
N GLY A 188 11.18 -22.29 -12.58
CA GLY A 188 11.63 -21.06 -13.24
C GLY A 188 10.83 -19.84 -12.76
N PRO A 189 9.52 -19.74 -13.09
CA PRO A 189 8.66 -18.61 -12.71
C PRO A 189 8.65 -18.29 -11.21
N LEU A 190 8.67 -19.30 -10.34
CA LEU A 190 8.67 -19.12 -8.88
C LEU A 190 9.93 -18.42 -8.37
N ILE A 191 11.04 -18.50 -9.11
CA ILE A 191 12.37 -18.13 -8.63
C ILE A 191 12.89 -16.90 -9.35
N ASP A 192 12.60 -16.77 -10.64
CA ASP A 192 12.85 -15.53 -11.37
C ASP A 192 11.92 -14.41 -10.86
N GLY A 193 10.78 -14.77 -10.25
CA GLY A 193 10.03 -13.95 -9.29
C GLY A 193 9.38 -12.68 -9.85
N GLY A 194 9.59 -12.38 -11.12
CA GLY A 194 9.22 -11.11 -11.74
C GLY A 194 9.92 -9.91 -11.11
N THR A 195 9.85 -8.76 -11.76
CA THR A 195 10.18 -7.49 -11.08
C THR A 195 9.05 -7.14 -10.11
N THR A 196 9.35 -6.34 -9.09
CA THR A 196 8.30 -5.80 -8.20
C THR A 196 7.24 -5.02 -9.00
N GLU A 197 7.67 -4.31 -10.04
CA GLU A 197 6.78 -3.61 -10.97
C GLU A 197 5.83 -4.55 -11.73
N LEU A 198 6.32 -5.71 -12.20
CA LEU A 198 5.49 -6.71 -12.86
C LEU A 198 4.47 -7.31 -11.89
N TYR A 199 4.88 -7.59 -10.64
CA TYR A 199 3.99 -8.09 -9.60
C TYR A 199 2.87 -7.09 -9.27
N ASP A 200 3.22 -5.82 -9.12
CA ASP A 200 2.25 -4.75 -8.84
C ASP A 200 1.27 -4.57 -9.99
N THR A 201 1.78 -4.47 -11.22
CA THR A 201 0.96 -4.34 -12.42
C THR A 201 -0.02 -5.52 -12.55
N PHE A 202 0.48 -6.75 -12.43
CA PHE A 202 -0.33 -7.95 -12.53
C PHE A 202 -1.39 -8.05 -11.42
N GLY A 203 -1.02 -7.66 -10.20
CA GLY A 203 -1.93 -7.62 -9.06
C GLY A 203 -3.07 -6.62 -9.24
N VAL A 204 -2.74 -5.40 -9.68
CA VAL A 204 -3.74 -4.37 -10.00
C VAL A 204 -4.61 -4.83 -11.16
N ASP A 205 -4.05 -5.49 -12.18
CA ASP A 205 -4.81 -6.03 -13.30
C ASP A 205 -5.83 -7.10 -12.85
N ILE A 206 -5.47 -7.98 -11.92
CA ILE A 206 -6.42 -8.96 -11.36
C ILE A 206 -7.59 -8.24 -10.67
N LEU A 207 -7.29 -7.27 -9.80
CA LEU A 207 -8.32 -6.53 -9.06
C LEU A 207 -9.25 -5.77 -10.02
N MET A 208 -8.67 -5.05 -10.98
CA MET A 208 -9.42 -4.25 -11.95
C MET A 208 -10.24 -5.13 -12.90
N THR A 209 -9.67 -6.21 -13.44
CA THR A 209 -10.36 -7.13 -14.35
C THR A 209 -11.59 -7.74 -13.68
N GLY A 210 -11.49 -8.11 -12.41
CA GLY A 210 -12.62 -8.62 -11.63
C GLY A 210 -13.77 -7.60 -11.54
N ILE A 211 -13.46 -6.36 -11.17
CA ILE A 211 -14.44 -5.27 -11.04
C ILE A 211 -15.05 -4.93 -12.40
N GLU A 212 -14.23 -4.79 -13.44
CA GLU A 212 -14.69 -4.50 -14.81
C GLU A 212 -15.63 -5.58 -15.35
N THR A 213 -15.31 -6.85 -15.09
CA THR A 213 -16.17 -7.99 -15.49
C THR A 213 -17.50 -7.98 -14.73
N MET A 214 -17.49 -7.67 -13.43
CA MET A 214 -18.72 -7.55 -12.64
C MET A 214 -19.59 -6.39 -13.15
N ALA A 215 -18.99 -5.22 -13.40
CA ALA A 215 -19.68 -4.06 -13.97
C ALA A 215 -20.26 -4.33 -15.36
N ALA A 216 -19.55 -5.09 -16.21
CA ALA A 216 -20.06 -5.48 -17.52
C ALA A 216 -21.33 -6.34 -17.43
N ARG A 217 -21.42 -7.26 -16.46
CA ARG A 217 -22.60 -8.11 -16.25
C ARG A 217 -23.84 -7.31 -15.86
N LEU A 218 -23.66 -6.24 -15.07
CA LEU A 218 -24.75 -5.34 -14.67
C LEU A 218 -25.34 -4.53 -15.83
N ARG A 219 -24.60 -4.36 -16.94
CA ARG A 219 -25.09 -3.68 -18.15
C ARG A 219 -25.83 -4.60 -19.11
N THR A 220 -25.65 -5.91 -18.97
CA THR A 220 -26.24 -6.93 -19.86
C THR A 220 -27.47 -7.63 -19.28
N GLY A 221 -27.74 -7.45 -17.97
CA GLY A 221 -28.92 -7.98 -17.28
C GLY A 221 -29.92 -6.89 -16.95
#